data_AF-A0A7V9RT50-F1
#
_entry.id   AF-A0A7V9RT50-F1
#
_cell.length_a   1.000
_cell.length_b   1.000
_cell.length_c   1.000
_cell.angle_alpha   90.00
_cell.angle_beta   90.00
_cell.angle_gamma   90.00
#
_symmetry.space_group_name_H-M   'P 1'
#
loop_
_entity.id
_entity.type
_entity.pdbx_description
1 polymer ?
#
loop_
_entity_poly.entity_id
_entity_poly.type
_entity_poly.pdbx_seq_one_letter_code
_entity_poly.pdbx_strand_id
1 'polypeptide(L)' 'EGIEGRVAYKGFLREVVHQFTGGLRAGMGYCGAKDIGSLKQAIFVKITNAGMRESHAHDIEITREAPNYSR' A
#
# COMPACT_ATOMS: atom_id res chain seq x y z
N GLU A 1 9.93 14.61 22.93
CA GLU A 1 9.52 13.21 22.73
C GLU A 1 9.81 12.82 21.27
N GLY A 2 11.07 12.55 20.96
CA GLY A 2 11.50 12.25 19.61
C GLY A 2 12.69 11.29 19.64
N ILE A 3 12.82 10.51 18.57
CA ILE A 3 13.96 9.64 18.30
C ILE A 3 14.60 10.03 16.97
N GLU A 4 15.89 9.80 16.84
CA GLU A 4 16.61 9.94 15.58
C GLU A 4 16.77 8.56 14.92
N GLY A 5 16.68 8.53 13.59
CA GLY A 5 16.77 7.29 12.83
C GLY A 5 17.05 7.55 11.36
N ARG A 6 17.29 6.48 10.62
CA ARG A 6 17.55 6.51 9.18
C ARG A 6 16.59 5.58 8.45
N VAL A 7 16.27 5.94 7.22
CA VAL A 7 15.48 5.12 6.30
C VAL A 7 16.29 4.85 5.03
N ALA A 8 15.98 3.75 4.35
CA ALA A 8 16.64 3.43 3.08
C ALA A 8 16.36 4.52 2.03
N TYR A 9 17.36 4.81 1.21
CA TYR A 9 17.18 5.64 0.02
C TYR A 9 16.22 4.96 -0.96
N LYS A 10 15.24 5.70 -1.48
CA LYS A 10 14.13 5.16 -2.30
C LYS A 10 14.15 5.60 -3.77
N GLY A 11 15.27 6.14 -4.25
CA GLY A 11 15.37 6.63 -5.63
C GLY A 11 14.71 8.00 -5.84
N PHE A 12 14.20 8.24 -7.05
CA PHE A 12 13.63 9.53 -7.40
C PHE A 12 12.21 9.69 -6.87
N LEU A 13 11.87 10.91 -6.44
CA LEU A 13 10.52 11.25 -5.98
C LEU A 13 9.42 10.82 -6.97
N ARG A 14 9.66 10.99 -8.28
CA ARG A 14 8.67 10.64 -9.31
C ARG A 14 8.30 9.15 -9.27
N GLU A 15 9.26 8.28 -8.96
CA GLU A 15 9.07 6.83 -8.98
C GLU A 15 8.19 6.40 -7.81
N VAL A 16 8.48 6.95 -6.63
CA VAL A 16 7.70 6.73 -5.41
C VAL A 16 6.26 7.24 -5.58
N VAL A 17 6.09 8.47 -6.08
CA VAL A 17 4.76 9.06 -6.30
C VAL A 17 3.96 8.28 -7.35
N HIS A 18 4.62 7.75 -8.38
CA HIS A 18 3.97 6.89 -9.37
C HIS A 18 3.39 5.62 -8.72
N GLN A 19 4.14 4.96 -7.83
CA GLN A 19 3.63 3.79 -7.11
C GLN A 19 2.45 4.14 -6.18
N PHE A 20 2.53 5.26 -5.44
CA PHE A 20 1.42 5.69 -4.58
C PHE A 20 0.15 6.01 -5.36
N THR A 21 0.28 6.76 -6.45
CA THR A 21 -0.88 7.12 -7.29
C THR A 21 -1.43 5.91 -8.05
N GLY A 22 -0.57 4.97 -8.46
CA GLY A 22 -0.96 3.69 -9.05
C GLY A 22 -1.78 2.84 -8.08
N GLY A 23 -1.30 2.67 -6.84
CA GLY A 23 -2.03 1.95 -5.79
C GLY A 23 -3.39 2.58 -5.46
N LEU A 24 -3.45 3.91 -5.35
CA LEU A 24 -4.71 4.63 -5.15
C LEU A 24 -5.71 4.38 -6.28
N ARG A 25 -5.26 4.45 -7.54
CA ARG A 25 -6.13 4.21 -8.72
C ARG A 25 -6.63 2.76 -8.77
N ALA A 26 -5.78 1.79 -8.42
CA ALA A 26 -6.19 0.39 -8.31
C ALA A 26 -7.30 0.21 -7.25
N GLY A 27 -7.11 0.79 -6.06
CA GLY A 27 -8.12 0.79 -5.00
C GLY A 27 -9.43 1.45 -5.43
N MET A 28 -9.35 2.62 -6.08
CA MET A 28 -10.52 3.29 -6.67
C MET A 28 -11.25 2.40 -7.69
N GLY A 29 -10.51 1.65 -8.51
CA GLY A 29 -11.07 0.67 -9.44
C GLY A 29 -11.85 -0.45 -8.74
N TYR A 30 -11.26 -1.07 -7.70
CA TYR A 30 -11.95 -2.10 -6.90
C TYR A 30 -13.22 -1.58 -6.21
N CYS A 31 -13.22 -0.32 -5.78
CA CYS A 31 -14.38 0.31 -5.15
C CYS A 31 -15.39 0.93 -6.14
N GLY A 32 -15.13 0.86 -7.46
CA GLY A 32 -15.98 1.52 -8.46
C GLY A 32 -16.03 3.05 -8.32
N ALA A 33 -15.01 3.67 -7.72
CA ALA A 33 -14.97 5.09 -7.42
C ALA A 33 -14.33 5.88 -8.57
N LYS A 34 -15.11 6.69 -9.27
CA LYS A 34 -14.61 7.55 -10.37
C LYS A 34 -13.81 8.77 -9.89
N ASP A 35 -13.98 9.16 -8.64
CA ASP A 35 -13.34 10.31 -8.00
C ASP A 35 -13.11 10.09 -6.50
N ILE A 36 -12.37 10.99 -5.86
CA ILE A 36 -12.03 10.90 -4.43
C ILE A 36 -13.27 11.05 -3.54
N GLY A 37 -14.26 11.84 -3.95
CA GLY A 37 -15.51 11.98 -3.21
C GLY A 37 -16.27 10.65 -3.11
N SER A 38 -16.33 9.92 -4.23
CA SER A 38 -16.93 8.60 -4.32
C SER A 38 -16.14 7.57 -3.50
N LEU A 39 -14.80 7.61 -3.55
CA LEU A 39 -13.94 6.71 -2.78
C LEU A 39 -14.16 6.85 -1.27
N LYS A 40 -14.40 8.08 -0.79
CA LYS A 40 -14.68 8.34 0.64
C LYS A 40 -15.96 7.69 1.15
N GLN A 41 -16.86 7.26 0.26
CA GLN A 41 -18.09 6.53 0.62
C GLN A 41 -17.89 5.01 0.64
N ALA A 42 -16.69 4.51 0.34
CA ALA A 42 -16.39 3.09 0.39
C ALA A 42 -16.53 2.54 1.82
N ILE A 43 -16.91 1.27 1.91
CA ILE A 43 -17.19 0.60 3.18
C ILE A 43 -15.97 -0.22 3.58
N PHE A 44 -15.55 -0.07 4.83
CA PHE A 44 -14.53 -0.91 5.43
C PHE A 44 -15.16 -2.08 6.19
N VAL A 45 -14.45 -3.19 6.22
CA VAL A 45 -14.75 -4.33 7.08
C VAL A 45 -13.65 -4.50 8.11
N LYS A 46 -14.02 -4.88 9.33
CA LYS A 46 -13.05 -5.17 10.38
C LYS A 46 -12.44 -6.55 10.15
N ILE A 47 -11.12 -6.62 10.16
CA ILE A 47 -10.37 -7.88 10.02
C ILE A 47 -9.67 -8.25 11.34
N THR A 48 -9.30 -9.51 11.46
CA THR A 48 -8.53 -10.05 12.59
C THR A 48 -7.03 -9.99 12.30
N ASN A 49 -6.19 -10.27 13.31
CA ASN A 49 -4.75 -10.42 13.10
C ASN A 49 -4.40 -11.56 12.13
N ALA A 50 -5.23 -12.60 12.05
CA ALA A 50 -5.07 -13.64 11.04
C ALA A 50 -5.32 -13.08 9.64
N GLY A 51 -6.37 -12.28 9.45
CA GLY A 51 -6.65 -11.59 8.18
C GLY A 51 -5.55 -10.59 7.80
N MET A 52 -4.93 -9.92 8.77
CA MET A 52 -3.75 -9.07 8.52
C MET A 52 -2.57 -9.88 7.97
N ARG A 53 -2.27 -11.05 8.56
CA ARG A 53 -1.22 -11.94 8.05
C ARG A 53 -1.52 -12.47 6.66
N GLU A 54 -2.78 -12.84 6.42
CA GLU A 54 -3.27 -13.30 5.12
C GLU A 54 -3.17 -12.21 4.04
N SER A 55 -3.44 -10.95 4.39
CA SER A 55 -3.38 -9.82 3.45
C SER A 55 -1.97 -9.51 2.94
N HIS A 56 -0.95 -9.80 3.75
CA HIS A 56 0.44 -9.68 3.35
C HIS A 56 0.89 -10.93 2.59
N ALA A 57 1.96 -10.82 1.79
CA ALA A 57 2.62 -11.99 1.23
C ALA A 57 3.03 -12.95 2.37
N HIS A 58 2.54 -14.19 2.30
CA HIS A 58 2.75 -15.22 3.31
C HIS A 58 3.07 -16.57 2.64
N ASP A 59 3.76 -17.43 3.38
CA ASP A 59 4.19 -18.78 2.99
C ASP A 59 5.03 -18.86 1.69
N ILE A 60 5.69 -17.75 1.33
CA ILE A 60 6.62 -17.64 0.20
C ILE A 60 7.87 -16.83 0.58
N GLU A 61 8.97 -17.10 -0.11
CA GLU A 61 10.19 -16.28 -0.05
C GLU A 61 10.21 -15.29 -1.22
N ILE A 62 10.38 -14.00 -0.90
CA ILE A 62 10.47 -12.93 -1.91
C ILE A 62 11.90 -12.90 -2.46
N THR A 63 12.09 -13.40 -3.67
CA THR A 63 13.41 -13.48 -4.33
C THR A 63 13.78 -12.23 -5.13
N ARG A 64 12.80 -11.34 -5.39
CA ARG A 64 12.98 -10.07 -6.08
C ARG A 64 12.17 -8.98 -5.40
N GLU A 65 12.79 -7.83 -5.18
CA GLU A 65 12.12 -6.69 -4.58
C GLU A 65 11.03 -6.13 -5.51
N ALA A 66 9.87 -5.83 -4.93
CA ALA A 66 8.79 -5.14 -5.61
C ALA A 66 8.91 -3.63 -5.35
N PRO A 67 8.63 -2.77 -6.35
CA PRO A 67 8.78 -1.32 -6.23
C PRO A 67 7.80 -0.68 -5.24
N ASN A 68 6.75 -1.40 -4.84
CA ASN A 68 5.64 -0.92 -4.01
C ASN A 68 5.37 -1.80 -2.77
N TYR A 69 6.25 -2.76 -2.45
CA TYR A 69 6.07 -3.63 -1.30
C TYR A 69 7.40 -3.89 -0.59
N SER A 70 7.47 -3.48 0.68
CA SER A 70 8.57 -3.75 1.60
C SER A 70 7.97 -4.22 2.91
N ARG A 71 8.47 -5.34 3.44
CA ARG A 71 8.17 -5.77 4.81
C ARG A 71 9.13 -5.12 5.80
#